data_AF-A0A9Q0MN38-F1
#
_entry.id   AF-A0A9Q0MN38-F1
#
_cell.length_a   1.000
_cell.length_b   1.000
_cell.length_c   1.000
_cell.angle_alpha   90.00
_cell.angle_beta   90.00
_cell.angle_gamma   90.00
#
_symmetry.space_group_name_H-M   'P 1'
#
loop_
_entity.id
_entity.type
_entity.pdbx_description
1 polymer ?
#
loop_
_entity_poly.entity_id
_entity_poly.type
_entity_poly.pdbx_seq_one_letter_code
_entity_poly.pdbx_strand_id
1 'polypeptide(L)'
;MDIAKEIKDRVKKAASEGLSQIACGPVPKTSRARSFSSQMSEINNSISLNSFNDFVQLNTHNAISAPSIRVADQEKVLVRELLYCLIGIGGNYIVPAECTVDGITTIKFNISDKIQTSLRDILQEILPLACYYYVVHKSVFVASSTDNGLVMNAFSASLRSLINDYYLSLVQLESEYRERSLSLQKLQYFVRPTMQIFEILSSITGQLDKYGDLNGASLLTFLYDKITSLIGDQNSQQIIIHLTKMTAAPYINMLRLWMLKGAIIDPQDEFMVKDNEILNRENVDSNHYSAEYWERRYTLRRDKTPKFLEPLSDCILRTGKYLNVIRQCVEHTNVNDNELIFSPDNLTTLTHFVQNAYKDASERLLKVLVKDNDLMGHLTSLKKYLLLQQGMQQLLCFIWGSNDVTLE
;
A
#
# COMPACT_ATOMS: atom_id res chain seq x y z
N MET A 1 -18.71 -14.91 32.35
CA MET A 1 -17.25 -14.63 32.28
C MET A 1 -16.58 -15.40 31.15
N ASP A 2 -17.08 -16.59 30.79
CA ASP A 2 -16.46 -17.43 29.74
C ASP A 2 -16.71 -17.00 28.29
N ILE A 3 -17.85 -16.38 27.97
CA ILE A 3 -18.15 -15.95 26.59
C ILE A 3 -17.25 -14.77 26.13
N ALA A 4 -16.95 -13.83 27.03
CA ALA A 4 -16.05 -12.71 26.73
C ALA A 4 -14.58 -13.14 26.59
N LYS A 5 -14.20 -14.23 27.27
CA LYS A 5 -12.87 -14.85 27.15
C LYS A 5 -12.77 -15.67 25.86
N GLU A 6 -13.83 -16.39 25.52
CA GLU A 6 -13.96 -17.14 24.27
C GLU A 6 -13.96 -16.22 23.03
N ILE A 7 -14.58 -15.04 23.10
CA ILE A 7 -14.53 -14.05 22.03
C ILE A 7 -13.13 -13.41 21.93
N LYS A 8 -12.48 -13.10 23.06
CA LYS A 8 -11.12 -12.55 23.09
C LYS A 8 -10.09 -13.56 22.53
N ASP A 9 -10.26 -14.84 22.82
CA ASP A 9 -9.42 -15.92 22.30
C ASP A 9 -9.74 -16.24 20.84
N ARG A 10 -11.00 -16.11 20.39
CA ARG A 10 -11.39 -16.22 18.97
C ARG A 10 -10.88 -15.07 18.11
N VAL A 11 -10.84 -13.85 18.64
CA VAL A 11 -10.24 -12.69 17.95
C VAL A 11 -8.72 -12.80 17.89
N LYS A 12 -8.07 -13.30 18.96
CA LYS A 12 -6.64 -13.64 18.92
C LYS A 12 -6.32 -14.78 17.94
N LYS A 13 -7.20 -15.78 17.86
CA LYS A 13 -7.06 -16.91 16.93
C LYS A 13 -7.32 -16.52 15.47
N ALA A 14 -8.28 -15.63 15.23
CA ALA A 14 -8.53 -15.03 13.91
C ALA A 14 -7.40 -14.09 13.45
N ALA A 15 -6.61 -13.55 14.39
CA ALA A 15 -5.40 -12.80 14.07
C ALA A 15 -4.18 -13.71 13.76
N SER A 16 -4.19 -14.98 14.17
CA SER A 16 -3.08 -15.92 13.99
C SER A 16 -3.27 -16.94 12.86
N GLU A 17 -4.51 -17.26 12.48
CA GLU A 17 -4.85 -18.23 11.44
C GLU A 17 -5.62 -17.53 10.31
N GLY A 18 -5.16 -17.71 9.08
CA GLY A 18 -5.53 -16.91 7.92
C GLY A 18 -7.02 -16.82 7.58
N LEU A 19 -7.34 -15.74 6.86
CA LEU A 19 -8.61 -15.33 6.25
C LEU A 19 -9.17 -16.31 5.19
N SER A 20 -9.18 -17.61 5.47
CA SER A 20 -9.82 -18.60 4.62
C SER A 20 -10.63 -19.56 5.47
N GLN A 21 -11.95 -19.60 5.21
CA GLN A 21 -12.96 -20.50 5.78
C GLN A 21 -13.73 -20.00 7.00
N ILE A 22 -14.72 -19.14 6.75
CA ILE A 22 -16.00 -19.25 7.46
C ILE A 22 -17.10 -19.36 6.41
N ALA A 23 -17.43 -20.60 6.06
CA ALA A 23 -18.53 -20.94 5.18
C ALA A 23 -19.87 -20.60 5.86
N CYS A 24 -20.73 -19.88 5.13
CA CYS A 24 -22.11 -19.56 5.50
C CYS A 24 -22.98 -20.82 5.61
N GLY A 25 -23.71 -20.96 6.71
CA GLY A 25 -24.95 -21.76 6.76
C GLY A 25 -26.17 -20.93 6.32
N PRO A 26 -27.24 -21.55 5.79
CA PRO A 26 -28.31 -20.82 5.12
C PRO A 26 -29.28 -20.12 6.10
N VAL A 27 -29.59 -18.86 5.83
CA VAL A 27 -30.54 -18.03 6.60
C VAL A 27 -31.98 -18.27 6.10
N PRO A 28 -32.99 -18.42 6.98
CA PRO A 28 -34.39 -18.60 6.59
C PRO A 28 -35.01 -17.31 6.04
N LYS A 29 -35.81 -17.44 4.98
CA LYS A 29 -36.55 -16.34 4.35
C LYS A 29 -37.78 -15.96 5.17
N THR A 30 -37.87 -14.71 5.63
CA THR A 30 -39.16 -14.07 5.96
C THR A 30 -39.20 -12.63 5.48
N SER A 31 -40.38 -12.22 5.01
CA SER A 31 -40.67 -11.10 4.12
C SER A 31 -41.00 -9.79 4.84
N ARG A 32 -40.74 -8.68 4.13
CA ARG A 32 -41.35 -7.33 4.26
C ARG A 32 -40.87 -6.42 5.40
N ALA A 33 -39.56 -6.24 5.48
CA ALA A 33 -38.93 -4.92 5.62
C ALA A 33 -37.76 -4.92 4.62
N ARG A 34 -37.52 -3.83 3.87
CA ARG A 34 -36.29 -3.77 3.04
C ARG A 34 -35.12 -3.96 4.00
N SER A 35 -34.37 -5.05 3.86
CA SER A 35 -33.22 -5.29 4.71
C SER A 35 -32.15 -4.24 4.39
N PHE A 36 -31.44 -3.75 5.40
CA PHE A 36 -30.25 -2.91 5.20
C PHE A 36 -29.28 -3.52 4.17
N SER A 37 -29.20 -4.86 4.08
CA SER A 37 -28.39 -5.55 3.07
C SER A 37 -28.82 -5.27 1.62
N SER A 38 -30.12 -5.05 1.35
CA SER A 38 -30.63 -4.67 0.03
C SER A 38 -30.29 -3.22 -0.31
N GLN A 39 -30.43 -2.31 0.65
CA GLN A 39 -30.00 -0.91 0.49
C GLN A 39 -28.48 -0.81 0.29
N MET A 40 -27.71 -1.69 0.93
CA MET A 40 -26.26 -1.71 0.85
C MET A 40 -25.72 -2.31 -0.45
N SER A 41 -26.42 -3.25 -1.11
CA SER A 41 -25.98 -3.73 -2.45
C SER A 41 -26.15 -2.64 -3.51
N GLU A 42 -27.13 -1.76 -3.33
CA GLU A 42 -27.31 -0.57 -4.17
C GLU A 42 -26.23 0.45 -3.85
N ILE A 43 -26.00 0.78 -2.56
CA ILE A 43 -24.94 1.69 -2.13
C ILE A 43 -23.56 1.20 -2.61
N ASN A 44 -23.15 -0.03 -2.32
CA ASN A 44 -21.85 -0.57 -2.74
C ASN A 44 -21.63 -0.59 -4.26
N ASN A 45 -22.70 -0.76 -5.05
CA ASN A 45 -22.62 -0.69 -6.51
C ASN A 45 -22.72 0.75 -7.06
N SER A 46 -23.12 1.72 -6.23
CA SER A 46 -23.37 3.11 -6.62
C SER A 46 -22.56 4.14 -5.83
N ILE A 47 -21.48 3.76 -5.12
CA ILE A 47 -20.60 4.70 -4.39
C ILE A 47 -19.86 5.60 -5.40
N SER A 48 -20.57 6.63 -5.82
CA SER A 48 -20.05 7.92 -6.22
C SER A 48 -20.21 8.85 -5.01
N LEU A 49 -19.30 9.82 -4.86
CA LEU A 49 -19.37 10.87 -3.84
C LEU A 49 -20.74 11.59 -3.78
N ASN A 50 -21.56 11.46 -4.83
CA ASN A 50 -22.89 12.07 -4.93
C ASN A 50 -23.84 11.59 -3.83
N SER A 51 -23.83 10.31 -3.42
CA SER A 51 -24.74 9.83 -2.38
C SER A 51 -24.43 10.36 -0.97
N PHE A 52 -23.24 10.93 -0.76
CA PHE A 52 -22.75 11.45 0.53
C PHE A 52 -22.53 12.98 0.52
N ASN A 53 -22.27 13.59 -0.64
CA ASN A 53 -22.54 15.02 -0.83
C ASN A 53 -24.03 15.31 -0.64
N ASP A 54 -24.90 14.37 -1.03
CA ASP A 54 -26.33 14.36 -0.66
C ASP A 54 -26.55 14.19 0.86
N PHE A 55 -25.67 13.50 1.59
CA PHE A 55 -25.76 13.36 3.06
C PHE A 55 -25.56 14.71 3.78
N VAL A 56 -24.73 15.59 3.24
CA VAL A 56 -24.58 16.97 3.74
C VAL A 56 -25.65 17.90 3.15
N GLN A 57 -25.89 17.86 1.84
CA GLN A 57 -26.76 18.82 1.16
C GLN A 57 -28.27 18.59 1.40
N LEU A 58 -28.74 17.35 1.60
CA LEU A 58 -30.16 17.07 1.82
C LEU A 58 -30.61 17.27 3.28
N ASN A 59 -29.69 17.36 4.24
CA ASN A 59 -30.03 17.34 5.68
C ASN A 59 -29.90 18.68 6.39
N THR A 60 -29.28 19.69 5.79
CA THR A 60 -29.32 21.08 6.30
C THR A 60 -30.75 21.63 6.37
N HIS A 61 -31.67 21.10 5.55
CA HIS A 61 -33.08 21.50 5.50
C HIS A 61 -34.01 20.76 6.49
N ASN A 62 -33.58 19.68 7.15
CA ASN A 62 -34.44 18.86 8.03
C ASN A 62 -34.32 19.14 9.53
N ALA A 63 -33.47 20.08 9.95
CA ALA A 63 -33.29 20.44 11.36
C ALA A 63 -34.55 21.03 12.06
N ILE A 64 -35.65 21.25 11.33
CA ILE A 64 -36.75 22.13 11.76
C ILE A 64 -37.89 21.40 12.50
N SER A 65 -37.99 20.06 12.53
CA SER A 65 -39.07 19.42 13.33
C SER A 65 -38.79 17.97 13.74
N ALA A 66 -37.86 17.76 14.67
CA ALA A 66 -37.73 16.46 15.33
C ALA A 66 -38.92 16.24 16.30
N PRO A 67 -39.75 15.18 16.12
CA PRO A 67 -40.91 14.94 16.97
C PRO A 67 -40.50 14.58 18.40
N SER A 68 -41.33 14.94 19.38
CA SER A 68 -41.08 14.63 20.79
C SER A 68 -41.28 13.14 21.05
N ILE A 69 -40.22 12.42 21.41
CA ILE A 69 -40.27 10.98 21.72
C ILE A 69 -40.45 10.78 23.22
N ARG A 70 -41.26 9.78 23.59
CA ARG A 70 -41.35 9.29 24.99
C ARG A 70 -40.01 8.75 25.46
N VAL A 71 -39.63 9.07 26.69
CA VAL A 71 -38.35 8.65 27.31
C VAL A 71 -38.04 7.16 27.13
N ALA A 72 -39.04 6.27 27.26
CA ALA A 72 -38.86 4.83 27.14
C ALA A 72 -38.49 4.35 25.72
N ASP A 73 -38.80 5.13 24.68
CA ASP A 73 -38.55 4.79 23.28
C ASP A 73 -37.36 5.58 22.70
N GLN A 74 -36.86 6.58 23.43
CA GLN A 74 -35.74 7.43 22.99
C GLN A 74 -34.50 6.59 22.66
N GLU A 75 -34.09 5.69 23.54
CA GLU A 75 -32.90 4.85 23.31
C GLU A 75 -33.02 4.03 22.01
N LYS A 76 -34.17 3.38 21.77
CA LYS A 76 -34.37 2.53 20.59
C LYS A 76 -34.34 3.30 19.28
N VAL A 77 -34.86 4.53 19.28
CA VAL A 77 -34.83 5.41 18.10
C VAL A 77 -33.41 5.91 17.86
N LEU A 78 -32.69 6.29 18.91
CA LEU A 78 -31.33 6.79 18.84
C LEU A 78 -30.33 5.71 18.41
N VAL A 79 -30.45 4.48 18.88
CA VAL A 79 -29.59 3.36 18.44
C VAL A 79 -29.73 3.13 16.94
N ARG A 80 -30.97 3.19 16.40
CA ARG A 80 -31.21 3.05 14.97
C ARG A 80 -30.62 4.19 14.16
N GLU A 81 -30.85 5.44 14.58
CA GLU A 81 -30.27 6.60 13.90
C GLU A 81 -28.76 6.63 13.99
N LEU A 82 -28.18 6.20 15.10
CA LEU A 82 -26.74 6.08 15.26
C LEU A 82 -26.15 5.04 14.31
N LEU A 83 -26.77 3.86 14.17
CA LEU A 83 -26.34 2.85 13.20
C LEU A 83 -26.39 3.40 11.76
N TYR A 84 -27.43 4.16 11.41
CA TYR A 84 -27.48 4.85 10.12
C TYR A 84 -26.38 5.91 9.98
N CYS A 85 -26.14 6.70 11.01
CA CYS A 85 -25.09 7.73 11.03
C CYS A 85 -23.69 7.12 10.86
N LEU A 86 -23.44 5.94 11.46
CA LEU A 86 -22.18 5.20 11.36
C LEU A 86 -21.91 4.62 9.97
N ILE A 87 -22.96 4.43 9.15
CA ILE A 87 -22.88 4.08 7.73
C ILE A 87 -22.79 5.35 6.86
N GLY A 88 -23.17 6.50 7.41
CA GLY A 88 -23.20 7.75 6.68
C GLY A 88 -24.54 8.13 6.08
N ILE A 89 -25.63 7.78 6.77
CA ILE A 89 -26.99 8.18 6.45
C ILE A 89 -27.50 9.10 7.55
N GLY A 90 -28.02 10.28 7.17
CA GLY A 90 -28.38 11.33 8.11
C GLY A 90 -29.65 10.99 8.89
N GLY A 91 -29.71 11.42 10.14
CA GLY A 91 -30.85 11.22 11.03
C GLY A 91 -31.65 12.51 11.25
N ASN A 92 -32.77 12.39 11.97
CA ASN A 92 -33.56 13.54 12.38
C ASN A 92 -33.04 14.14 13.70
N TYR A 93 -32.46 13.32 14.57
CA TYR A 93 -31.95 13.75 15.88
C TYR A 93 -30.44 13.98 15.90
N ILE A 94 -29.71 13.33 14.97
CA ILE A 94 -28.27 13.46 14.75
C ILE A 94 -28.08 14.07 13.36
N VAL A 95 -27.76 15.36 13.32
CA VAL A 95 -27.61 16.10 12.06
C VAL A 95 -26.12 16.38 11.81
N PRO A 96 -25.56 15.96 10.65
CA PRO A 96 -24.20 16.33 10.28
C PRO A 96 -24.12 17.83 9.97
N ALA A 97 -23.09 18.48 10.48
CA ALA A 97 -22.72 19.85 10.22
C ALA A 97 -21.28 19.88 9.73
N GLU A 98 -21.03 20.41 8.55
CA GLU A 98 -19.66 20.58 8.06
C GLU A 98 -18.91 21.59 8.92
N CYS A 99 -17.69 21.23 9.30
CA CYS A 99 -16.75 22.09 9.98
C CYS A 99 -15.41 22.01 9.24
N THR A 100 -15.13 23.02 8.44
CA THR A 100 -13.80 23.21 7.85
C THR A 100 -12.89 23.85 8.89
N VAL A 101 -11.89 23.11 9.35
CA VAL A 101 -10.81 23.63 10.21
C VAL A 101 -9.50 23.41 9.47
N ASP A 102 -8.72 24.47 9.26
CA ASP A 102 -7.40 24.42 8.59
C ASP A 102 -7.41 23.77 7.20
N GLY A 103 -8.45 23.99 6.40
CA GLY A 103 -8.59 23.41 5.06
C GLY A 103 -9.02 21.93 5.03
N ILE A 104 -9.14 21.27 6.18
CA ILE A 104 -9.71 19.93 6.28
C ILE A 104 -11.21 20.05 6.56
N THR A 105 -12.04 19.54 5.64
CA THR A 105 -13.47 19.37 5.88
C THR A 105 -13.67 18.22 6.87
N THR A 106 -13.90 18.55 8.14
CA THR A 106 -14.34 17.59 9.15
C THR A 106 -15.85 17.71 9.32
N ILE A 107 -16.52 16.62 9.68
CA ILE A 107 -17.95 16.66 10.01
C ILE A 107 -18.05 16.77 11.54
N LYS A 108 -18.83 17.73 12.03
CA LYS A 108 -19.32 17.76 13.42
C LYS A 108 -20.77 17.34 13.43
N PHE A 109 -21.26 16.84 14.56
CA PHE A 109 -22.65 16.40 14.69
C PHE A 109 -23.38 17.27 15.70
N ASN A 110 -24.52 17.83 15.28
CA ASN A 110 -25.44 18.53 16.16
C ASN A 110 -26.48 17.54 16.68
N ILE A 111 -26.60 17.45 18.00
CA ILE A 111 -27.56 16.57 18.69
C ILE A 111 -28.74 17.43 19.14
N SER A 112 -29.98 16.98 18.92
CA SER A 112 -31.18 17.70 19.38
C SER A 112 -31.21 17.89 20.91
N ASP A 113 -31.66 19.07 21.39
CA ASP A 113 -31.83 19.39 22.82
C ASP A 113 -33.00 18.65 23.49
N LYS A 114 -33.78 17.89 22.73
CA LYS A 114 -34.94 17.12 23.21
C LYS A 114 -34.57 15.74 23.79
N ILE A 115 -33.29 15.39 23.79
CA ILE A 115 -32.76 14.08 24.24
C ILE A 115 -32.27 14.19 25.69
N GLN A 116 -32.42 13.12 26.47
CA GLN A 116 -31.85 13.04 27.81
C GLN A 116 -30.32 13.21 27.82
N THR A 117 -29.80 13.96 28.78
CA THR A 117 -28.37 14.28 28.91
C THR A 117 -27.48 13.03 28.94
N SER A 118 -27.86 12.00 29.69
CA SER A 118 -27.09 10.76 29.77
C SER A 118 -26.95 10.02 28.44
N LEU A 119 -28.00 10.01 27.61
CA LEU A 119 -27.96 9.42 26.27
C LEU A 119 -27.14 10.30 25.31
N ARG A 120 -27.24 11.63 25.46
CA ARG A 120 -26.42 12.58 24.70
C ARG A 120 -24.93 12.38 24.97
N ASP A 121 -24.53 12.16 26.22
CA ASP A 121 -23.12 11.95 26.58
C ASP A 121 -22.55 10.69 25.91
N ILE A 122 -23.30 9.58 25.92
CA ILE A 122 -22.90 8.34 25.23
C ILE A 122 -22.83 8.55 23.71
N LEU A 123 -23.78 9.29 23.12
CA LEU A 123 -23.74 9.62 21.70
C LEU A 123 -22.49 10.43 21.35
N GLN A 124 -22.13 11.43 22.15
CA GLN A 124 -20.93 12.24 21.93
C GLN A 124 -19.64 11.43 21.97
N GLU A 125 -19.59 10.33 22.72
CA GLU A 125 -18.44 9.41 22.70
C GLU A 125 -18.36 8.56 21.42
N ILE A 126 -19.48 8.24 20.76
CA ILE A 126 -19.53 7.35 19.59
C ILE A 126 -19.42 8.13 18.27
N LEU A 127 -19.96 9.35 18.22
CA LEU A 127 -20.01 10.18 17.01
C LEU A 127 -18.65 10.47 16.34
N PRO A 128 -17.51 10.60 17.06
CA PRO A 128 -16.20 10.74 16.42
C PRO A 128 -15.87 9.63 15.42
N LEU A 129 -16.40 8.40 15.61
CA LEU A 129 -16.19 7.32 14.66
C LEU A 129 -16.78 7.64 13.28
N ALA A 130 -17.98 8.23 13.24
CA ALA A 130 -18.62 8.62 11.99
C ALA A 130 -17.79 9.70 11.26
N CYS A 131 -17.15 10.60 12.02
CA CYS A 131 -16.21 11.59 11.47
C CYS A 131 -14.98 10.93 10.86
N TYR A 132 -14.36 9.99 11.58
CA TYR A 132 -13.17 9.29 11.10
C TYR A 132 -13.48 8.44 9.86
N TYR A 133 -14.60 7.72 9.87
CA TYR A 133 -15.10 6.97 8.72
C TYR A 133 -15.25 7.87 7.49
N TYR A 134 -15.83 9.08 7.64
CA TYR A 134 -15.97 10.02 6.53
C TYR A 134 -14.63 10.44 5.92
N VAL A 135 -13.66 10.83 6.75
CA VAL A 135 -12.33 11.26 6.28
C VAL A 135 -11.64 10.13 5.51
N VAL A 136 -11.67 8.92 6.06
CA VAL A 136 -11.08 7.74 5.41
C VAL A 136 -11.81 7.43 4.10
N HIS A 137 -13.15 7.45 4.09
CA HIS A 137 -13.94 7.18 2.89
C HIS A 137 -13.70 8.23 1.78
N LYS A 138 -13.64 9.53 2.13
CA LYS A 138 -13.28 10.61 1.21
C LYS A 138 -11.91 10.36 0.57
N SER A 139 -10.92 9.99 1.39
CA SER A 139 -9.56 9.73 0.90
C SER A 139 -9.49 8.57 -0.12
N VAL A 140 -10.28 7.51 0.10
CA VAL A 140 -10.36 6.37 -0.85
C VAL A 140 -10.87 6.83 -2.21
N PHE A 141 -11.85 7.72 -2.25
CA PHE A 141 -12.38 8.23 -3.52
C PHE A 141 -11.36 9.11 -4.25
N VAL A 142 -10.75 10.07 -3.56
CA VAL A 142 -9.69 10.93 -4.13
C VAL A 142 -8.56 10.08 -4.71
N ALA A 143 -8.19 9.03 -3.96
CA ALA A 143 -7.15 8.09 -4.34
C ALA A 143 -7.57 7.09 -5.44
N SER A 144 -8.86 7.02 -5.81
CA SER A 144 -9.36 6.21 -6.93
C SER A 144 -9.17 6.85 -8.30
N SER A 145 -8.74 8.11 -8.35
CA SER A 145 -8.52 8.84 -9.60
C SER A 145 -7.45 8.13 -10.45
N THR A 146 -7.63 8.10 -11.76
CA THR A 146 -6.78 7.37 -12.71
C THR A 146 -5.33 7.83 -12.76
N ASP A 147 -5.05 9.03 -12.24
CA ASP A 147 -3.71 9.63 -12.21
C ASP A 147 -2.88 9.19 -11.00
N ASN A 148 -3.44 8.35 -10.12
CA ASN A 148 -2.74 7.90 -8.92
C ASN A 148 -1.86 6.68 -9.19
N GLY A 149 -0.67 6.68 -8.60
CA GLY A 149 0.32 5.62 -8.74
C GLY A 149 -0.12 4.25 -8.18
N LEU A 150 0.60 3.19 -8.54
CA LEU A 150 0.28 1.80 -8.13
C LEU A 150 0.28 1.65 -6.61
N VAL A 151 1.21 2.32 -5.92
CA VAL A 151 1.29 2.29 -4.46
C VAL A 151 0.06 2.96 -3.82
N MET A 152 -0.36 4.11 -4.34
CA MET A 152 -1.56 4.82 -3.84
C MET A 152 -2.84 4.03 -4.11
N ASN A 153 -2.91 3.34 -5.24
CA ASN A 153 -4.02 2.43 -5.56
C ASN A 153 -4.07 1.22 -4.59
N ALA A 154 -2.91 0.64 -4.27
CA ALA A 154 -2.83 -0.43 -3.27
C ALA A 154 -3.19 0.05 -1.86
N PHE A 155 -2.75 1.25 -1.47
CA PHE A 155 -3.18 1.90 -0.23
C PHE A 155 -4.70 2.05 -0.18
N SER A 156 -5.31 2.58 -1.25
CA SER A 156 -6.76 2.73 -1.36
C SER A 156 -7.51 1.40 -1.29
N ALA A 157 -6.98 0.35 -1.93
CA ALA A 157 -7.55 -0.98 -1.87
C ALA A 157 -7.50 -1.55 -0.44
N SER A 158 -6.40 -1.32 0.28
CA SER A 158 -6.27 -1.74 1.68
C SER A 158 -7.24 -0.99 2.60
N LEU A 159 -7.44 0.31 2.41
CA LEU A 159 -8.47 1.09 3.11
C LEU A 159 -9.89 0.57 2.81
N ARG A 160 -10.20 0.27 1.53
CA ARG A 160 -11.49 -0.35 1.18
C ARG A 160 -11.72 -1.68 1.88
N SER A 161 -10.69 -2.52 2.01
CA SER A 161 -10.79 -3.77 2.76
C SER A 161 -11.17 -3.53 4.21
N LEU A 162 -10.50 -2.58 4.89
CA LEU A 162 -10.79 -2.24 6.29
C LEU A 162 -12.19 -1.63 6.47
N ILE A 163 -12.62 -0.80 5.52
CA ILE A 163 -13.98 -0.26 5.48
C ILE A 163 -15.01 -1.40 5.32
N ASN A 164 -14.74 -2.41 4.51
CA ASN A 164 -15.63 -3.57 4.36
C ASN A 164 -15.75 -4.37 5.65
N ASP A 165 -14.66 -4.60 6.37
CA ASP A 165 -14.68 -5.29 7.67
C ASP A 165 -15.48 -4.50 8.72
N TYR A 166 -15.37 -3.17 8.68
CA TYR A 166 -16.20 -2.28 9.50
C TYR A 166 -17.69 -2.43 9.17
N TYR A 167 -18.07 -2.45 7.89
CA TYR A 167 -19.46 -2.65 7.51
C TYR A 167 -20.00 -4.00 7.97
N LEU A 168 -19.23 -5.07 7.83
CA LEU A 168 -19.64 -6.40 8.34
C LEU A 168 -19.91 -6.35 9.84
N SER A 169 -19.10 -5.61 10.60
CA SER A 169 -19.31 -5.41 12.04
C SER A 169 -20.60 -4.63 12.33
N LEU A 170 -20.92 -3.61 11.53
CA LEU A 170 -22.19 -2.88 11.65
C LEU A 170 -23.42 -3.74 11.30
N VAL A 171 -23.32 -4.60 10.29
CA VAL A 171 -24.41 -5.53 9.92
C VAL A 171 -24.70 -6.51 11.07
N GLN A 172 -23.67 -6.97 11.78
CA GLN A 172 -23.86 -7.81 12.97
C GLN A 172 -24.61 -7.07 14.07
N LEU A 173 -24.23 -5.81 14.35
CA LEU A 173 -24.92 -4.96 15.32
C LEU A 173 -26.37 -4.68 14.91
N GLU A 174 -26.64 -4.52 13.62
CA GLU A 174 -27.99 -4.34 13.10
C GLU A 174 -28.87 -5.58 13.32
N SER A 175 -28.28 -6.78 13.18
CA SER A 175 -28.97 -8.04 13.52
C SER A 175 -29.35 -8.08 15.00
N GLU A 176 -28.43 -7.72 15.90
CA GLU A 176 -28.71 -7.66 17.35
C GLU A 176 -29.78 -6.62 17.71
N TYR A 177 -29.81 -5.50 16.97
CA TYR A 177 -30.86 -4.49 17.10
C TYR A 177 -32.24 -5.05 16.76
N ARG A 178 -32.35 -5.83 15.67
CA ARG A 178 -33.62 -6.48 15.27
C ARG A 178 -34.10 -7.50 16.31
N GLU A 179 -33.16 -8.18 16.97
CA GLU A 179 -33.44 -9.10 18.09
C GLU A 179 -33.80 -8.38 19.40
N ARG A 180 -33.81 -7.04 19.41
CA ARG A 180 -34.09 -6.18 20.58
C ARG A 180 -33.11 -6.39 21.75
N SER A 181 -31.91 -6.90 21.47
CA SER A 181 -30.88 -7.17 22.48
C SER A 181 -29.78 -6.10 22.51
N LEU A 182 -29.85 -5.09 21.64
CA LEU A 182 -28.88 -4.00 21.55
C LEU A 182 -29.33 -2.78 22.35
N SER A 183 -28.56 -2.45 23.38
CA SER A 183 -28.62 -1.17 24.10
C SER A 183 -27.54 -0.21 23.62
N LEU A 184 -27.68 1.09 23.92
CA LEU A 184 -26.70 2.10 23.52
C LEU A 184 -25.33 1.86 24.17
N GLN A 185 -25.31 1.38 25.42
CA GLN A 185 -24.09 1.01 26.14
C GLN A 185 -23.41 -0.22 25.53
N LYS A 186 -24.20 -1.22 25.10
CA LYS A 186 -23.68 -2.40 24.41
C LYS A 186 -23.02 -1.98 23.09
N LEU A 187 -23.69 -1.12 22.31
CA LEU A 187 -23.13 -0.56 21.08
C LEU A 187 -21.82 0.19 21.33
N GLN A 188 -21.76 1.06 22.35
CA GLN A 188 -20.55 1.79 22.74
C GLN A 188 -19.37 0.83 23.00
N TYR A 189 -19.61 -0.26 23.72
CA TYR A 189 -18.59 -1.28 24.00
C TYR A 189 -18.06 -1.95 22.72
N PHE A 190 -18.95 -2.34 21.81
CA PHE A 190 -18.56 -2.98 20.54
C PHE A 190 -17.78 -2.04 19.62
N VAL A 191 -18.12 -0.75 19.63
CA VAL A 191 -17.53 0.24 18.74
C VAL A 191 -16.16 0.74 19.23
N ARG A 192 -15.83 0.60 20.52
CA ARG A 192 -14.57 1.09 21.10
C ARG A 192 -13.29 0.60 20.39
N PRO A 193 -13.12 -0.69 20.03
CA PRO A 193 -11.93 -1.14 19.30
C PRO A 193 -11.84 -0.55 17.89
N THR A 194 -12.98 -0.44 17.21
CA THR A 194 -13.08 0.16 15.87
C THR A 194 -12.75 1.64 15.87
N MET A 195 -13.10 2.35 16.94
CA MET A 195 -12.78 3.77 17.14
C MET A 195 -11.27 4.02 16.98
N GLN A 196 -10.44 3.25 17.69
CA GLN A 196 -9.00 3.41 17.66
C GLN A 196 -8.42 3.18 16.26
N ILE A 197 -8.92 2.15 15.56
CA ILE A 197 -8.49 1.84 14.19
C ILE A 197 -8.78 3.01 13.25
N PHE A 198 -10.02 3.50 13.23
CA PHE A 198 -10.43 4.58 12.33
C PHE A 198 -9.80 5.93 12.70
N GLU A 199 -9.56 6.19 13.98
CA GLU A 199 -8.82 7.38 14.43
C GLU A 199 -7.43 7.43 13.79
N ILE A 200 -6.66 6.34 13.87
CA ILE A 200 -5.32 6.24 13.27
C ILE A 200 -5.40 6.41 11.75
N LEU A 201 -6.33 5.71 11.09
CA LEU A 201 -6.51 5.80 9.65
C LEU A 201 -6.88 7.23 9.21
N SER A 202 -7.75 7.91 9.96
CA SER A 202 -8.15 9.28 9.68
C SER A 202 -6.99 10.27 9.86
N SER A 203 -6.11 10.02 10.84
CA SER A 203 -4.91 10.83 11.07
C SER A 203 -3.90 10.68 9.92
N ILE A 204 -3.72 9.45 9.42
CA ILE A 204 -2.87 9.15 8.27
C ILE A 204 -3.44 9.81 7.01
N THR A 205 -4.70 9.53 6.68
CA THR A 205 -5.36 10.02 5.46
C THR A 205 -5.52 11.54 5.45
N GLY A 206 -5.82 12.15 6.61
CA GLY A 206 -5.87 13.60 6.75
C GLY A 206 -4.50 14.27 6.60
N GLN A 207 -3.41 13.61 7.00
CA GLN A 207 -2.06 14.11 6.72
C GLN A 207 -1.72 13.99 5.23
N LEU A 208 -2.10 12.90 4.57
CA LEU A 208 -1.91 12.74 3.12
C LEU A 208 -2.61 13.87 2.33
N ASP A 209 -3.83 14.24 2.71
CA ASP A 209 -4.59 15.32 2.08
C ASP A 209 -3.87 16.69 2.24
N LYS A 210 -3.23 16.94 3.39
CA LYS A 210 -2.45 18.17 3.62
C LYS A 210 -1.19 18.25 2.75
N TYR A 211 -0.49 17.13 2.59
CA TYR A 211 0.79 17.11 1.89
C TYR A 211 0.66 16.94 0.37
N GLY A 212 -0.52 16.52 -0.13
CA GLY A 212 -0.98 16.64 -1.52
C GLY A 212 -0.20 15.88 -2.61
N ASP A 213 1.08 15.59 -2.39
CA ASP A 213 2.03 15.12 -3.40
C ASP A 213 2.82 13.86 -2.94
N LEU A 214 2.23 13.09 -2.03
CA LEU A 214 2.85 11.88 -1.49
C LEU A 214 2.51 10.67 -2.37
N ASN A 215 3.20 10.54 -3.50
CA ASN A 215 3.06 9.40 -4.41
C ASN A 215 4.22 8.38 -4.26
N GLY A 216 3.94 7.12 -4.58
CA GLY A 216 4.93 6.04 -4.62
C GLY A 216 5.76 5.86 -3.33
N ALA A 217 7.07 6.03 -3.45
CA ALA A 217 8.03 5.82 -2.38
C ALA A 217 7.90 6.81 -1.21
N SER A 218 7.42 8.03 -1.48
CA SER A 218 7.19 9.05 -0.44
C SER A 218 6.07 8.62 0.52
N LEU A 219 5.01 8.00 -0.01
CA LEU A 219 3.95 7.40 0.80
C LEU A 219 4.46 6.25 1.67
N LEU A 220 5.27 5.35 1.09
CA LEU A 220 5.86 4.24 1.85
C LEU A 220 6.80 4.74 2.95
N THR A 221 7.56 5.79 2.66
CA THR A 221 8.44 6.45 3.62
C THR A 221 7.64 7.07 4.76
N PHE A 222 6.56 7.78 4.45
CA PHE A 222 5.66 8.37 5.44
C PHE A 222 5.03 7.31 6.36
N LEU A 223 4.54 6.21 5.78
CA LEU A 223 3.99 5.09 6.56
C LEU A 223 5.05 4.45 7.45
N TYR A 224 6.26 4.26 6.94
CA TYR A 224 7.37 3.74 7.72
C TYR A 224 7.77 4.67 8.88
N ASP A 225 7.88 5.98 8.64
CA ASP A 225 8.13 6.98 9.68
C ASP A 225 7.04 6.91 10.77
N LYS A 226 5.76 6.73 10.38
CA LYS A 226 4.67 6.54 11.34
C LYS A 226 4.82 5.29 12.20
N ILE A 227 5.22 4.15 11.61
CA ILE A 227 5.51 2.92 12.36
C ILE A 227 6.60 3.18 13.40
N THR A 228 7.67 3.90 13.04
CA THR A 228 8.77 4.22 13.97
C THR A 228 8.35 5.22 15.05
N SER A 229 7.43 6.14 14.76
CA SER A 229 6.91 7.08 15.77
C SER A 229 6.01 6.42 16.81
N LEU A 230 5.41 5.26 16.49
CA LEU A 230 4.40 4.57 17.29
C LEU A 230 4.95 3.34 18.04
N ILE A 231 6.26 3.28 18.28
CA ILE A 231 6.91 2.17 19.02
C ILE A 231 6.33 2.00 20.45
N GLY A 232 5.70 3.04 21.01
CA GLY A 232 5.05 2.98 22.33
C GLY A 232 3.67 2.33 22.36
N ASP A 233 2.95 2.23 21.23
CA ASP A 233 1.61 1.65 21.15
C ASP A 233 1.55 0.50 20.15
N GLN A 234 1.70 -0.72 20.69
CA GLN A 234 1.76 -1.94 19.89
C GLN A 234 0.50 -2.16 19.05
N ASN A 235 -0.69 -1.82 19.56
CA ASN A 235 -1.95 -2.07 18.84
C ASN A 235 -2.03 -1.17 17.61
N SER A 236 -1.76 0.12 17.80
CA SER A 236 -1.72 1.10 16.73
C SER A 236 -0.64 0.78 15.70
N GLN A 237 0.53 0.35 16.18
CA GLN A 237 1.64 -0.04 15.31
C GLN A 237 1.26 -1.21 14.39
N GLN A 238 0.61 -2.26 14.91
CA GLN A 238 0.24 -3.43 14.12
C GLN A 238 -0.74 -3.10 12.98
N ILE A 239 -1.68 -2.17 13.22
CA ILE A 239 -2.62 -1.69 12.19
C ILE A 239 -1.84 -1.04 11.03
N ILE A 240 -0.87 -0.18 11.34
CA ILE A 240 -0.08 0.52 10.32
C ILE A 240 0.89 -0.43 9.62
N ILE A 241 1.48 -1.40 10.33
CA ILE A 241 2.32 -2.45 9.73
C ILE A 241 1.51 -3.23 8.69
N HIS A 242 0.30 -3.67 9.05
CA HIS A 242 -0.58 -4.38 8.14
C HIS A 242 -0.93 -3.53 6.91
N LEU A 243 -1.30 -2.26 7.13
CA LEU A 243 -1.60 -1.31 6.06
C LEU A 243 -0.40 -1.09 5.13
N THR A 244 0.80 -0.95 5.70
CA THR A 244 2.06 -0.73 4.97
C THR A 244 2.44 -1.95 4.15
N LYS A 245 2.24 -3.16 4.70
CA LYS A 245 2.48 -4.41 3.98
C LYS A 245 1.63 -4.51 2.71
N MET A 246 0.34 -4.23 2.81
CA MET A 246 -0.58 -4.25 1.68
C MET A 246 -0.25 -3.14 0.66
N THR A 247 0.13 -1.96 1.15
CA THR A 247 0.48 -0.80 0.31
C THR A 247 1.80 -0.99 -0.43
N ALA A 248 2.78 -1.64 0.20
CA ALA A 248 4.10 -1.89 -0.39
C ALA A 248 4.11 -3.03 -1.41
N ALA A 249 3.08 -3.89 -1.45
CA ALA A 249 2.99 -5.04 -2.35
C ALA A 249 3.35 -4.74 -3.82
N PRO A 250 2.77 -3.73 -4.51
CA PRO A 250 3.15 -3.42 -5.89
C PRO A 250 4.61 -3.00 -6.03
N TYR A 251 5.11 -2.16 -5.12
CA TYR A 251 6.50 -1.68 -5.14
C TYR A 251 7.49 -2.83 -4.95
N ILE A 252 7.18 -3.73 -4.03
CA ILE A 252 7.96 -4.91 -3.73
C ILE A 252 7.93 -5.91 -4.88
N ASN A 253 6.81 -6.03 -5.60
CA ASN A 253 6.75 -6.86 -6.80
C ASN A 253 7.65 -6.30 -7.91
N MET A 254 7.70 -4.98 -8.11
CA MET A 254 8.65 -4.35 -9.04
C MET A 254 10.10 -4.63 -8.62
N LEU A 255 10.42 -4.48 -7.33
CA LEU A 255 11.73 -4.83 -6.78
C LEU A 255 12.09 -6.30 -7.05
N ARG A 256 11.14 -7.22 -6.83
CA ARG A 256 11.31 -8.65 -7.06
C ARG A 256 11.63 -8.95 -8.54
N LEU A 257 10.90 -8.35 -9.47
CA LEU A 257 11.13 -8.52 -10.91
C LEU A 257 12.51 -8.02 -11.32
N TRP A 258 12.94 -6.88 -10.77
CA TRP A 258 14.28 -6.34 -11.01
C TRP A 258 15.37 -7.27 -10.44
N MET A 259 15.19 -7.75 -9.21
CA MET A 259 16.18 -8.57 -8.50
C MET A 259 16.27 -10.03 -8.98
N LEU A 260 15.22 -10.58 -9.58
CA LEU A 260 15.22 -11.96 -10.08
C LEU A 260 15.41 -12.03 -11.60
N LYS A 261 14.75 -11.13 -12.35
CA LYS A 261 14.68 -11.22 -13.83
C LYS A 261 15.44 -10.08 -14.52
N GLY A 262 15.92 -9.07 -13.79
CA GLY A 262 16.54 -7.88 -14.39
C GLY A 262 15.59 -7.08 -15.27
N ALA A 263 14.28 -7.20 -15.06
CA ALA A 263 13.24 -6.53 -15.84
C ALA A 263 12.55 -5.45 -15.00
N ILE A 264 12.28 -4.30 -15.61
CA ILE A 264 11.56 -3.19 -14.99
C ILE A 264 10.18 -3.12 -15.65
N ILE A 265 9.12 -3.21 -14.84
CA ILE A 265 7.74 -2.99 -15.27
C ILE A 265 7.19 -1.89 -14.37
N ASP A 266 7.25 -0.65 -14.85
CA ASP A 266 6.89 0.55 -14.09
C ASP A 266 6.05 1.52 -14.93
N PRO A 267 4.74 1.26 -15.09
CA PRO A 267 3.86 2.11 -15.91
C PRO A 267 3.68 3.54 -15.37
N GLN A 268 3.84 3.73 -14.06
CA GLN A 268 3.59 5.00 -13.35
C GLN A 268 4.88 5.69 -12.90
N ASP A 269 6.03 5.20 -13.36
CA ASP A 269 7.33 5.76 -13.08
C ASP A 269 7.65 5.87 -11.57
N GLU A 270 7.19 4.94 -10.73
CA GLU A 270 7.35 4.99 -9.26
C GLU A 270 8.61 4.29 -8.73
N PHE A 271 9.27 3.45 -9.53
CA PHE A 271 10.35 2.59 -9.06
C PHE A 271 11.70 3.32 -8.93
N MET A 272 12.52 2.94 -7.94
CA MET A 272 13.81 3.60 -7.69
C MET A 272 14.80 3.52 -8.88
N VAL A 273 14.67 2.53 -9.78
CA VAL A 273 15.55 2.40 -10.95
C VAL A 273 14.79 2.80 -12.21
N LYS A 274 15.39 3.68 -13.02
CA LYS A 274 14.87 4.08 -14.34
C LYS A 274 15.73 3.50 -15.45
N ASP A 275 15.10 2.95 -16.50
CA ASP A 275 15.76 2.57 -17.76
C ASP A 275 15.73 3.77 -18.73
N ASN A 276 16.90 4.25 -19.13
CA ASN A 276 17.09 5.37 -20.06
C ASN A 276 17.43 4.89 -21.48
N GLU A 277 17.10 3.65 -21.85
CA GLU A 277 17.46 3.04 -23.15
C GLU A 277 17.13 3.92 -24.36
N ILE A 278 15.99 4.62 -24.36
CA ILE A 278 15.51 5.44 -25.48
C ILE A 278 16.38 6.71 -25.68
N LEU A 279 16.82 7.34 -24.58
CA LEU A 279 17.62 8.58 -24.62
C LEU A 279 19.05 8.35 -25.14
N ASN A 280 19.55 7.12 -25.05
CA ASN A 280 20.91 6.79 -25.44
C ASN A 280 21.02 6.22 -26.87
N ARG A 281 19.92 5.87 -27.55
CA ARG A 281 19.98 5.42 -28.96
C ARG A 281 20.21 6.58 -29.94
N GLU A 282 19.82 7.80 -29.57
CA GLU A 282 20.01 9.00 -30.40
C GLU A 282 21.39 9.67 -30.20
N ASN A 283 22.05 9.40 -29.07
CA ASN A 283 23.29 10.09 -28.66
C ASN A 283 24.56 9.22 -28.69
N VAL A 284 24.45 7.95 -29.06
CA VAL A 284 25.60 7.04 -29.13
C VAL A 284 25.96 6.86 -30.60
N ASP A 285 26.98 7.60 -31.04
CA ASP A 285 27.77 7.23 -32.20
C ASP A 285 28.12 5.75 -32.07
N SER A 286 27.81 4.98 -33.11
CA SER A 286 27.82 3.52 -33.22
C SER A 286 29.12 2.79 -32.80
N ASN A 287 30.14 3.49 -32.33
CA ASN A 287 31.50 3.00 -32.12
C ASN A 287 32.00 2.93 -30.67
N HIS A 288 31.21 3.33 -29.66
CA HIS A 288 31.65 3.22 -28.25
C HIS A 288 30.61 2.57 -27.34
N TYR A 289 30.54 1.24 -27.37
CA TYR A 289 30.03 0.43 -26.25
C TYR A 289 31.00 0.53 -25.06
N SER A 290 31.01 1.68 -24.38
CA SER A 290 31.86 1.93 -23.20
C SER A 290 31.14 1.55 -21.91
N ALA A 291 31.88 1.40 -20.80
CA ALA A 291 31.31 1.22 -19.46
C ALA A 291 30.29 2.33 -19.10
N GLU A 292 30.46 3.51 -19.69
CA GLU A 292 29.58 4.67 -19.57
C GLU A 292 28.15 4.39 -20.06
N TYR A 293 27.98 3.51 -21.05
CA TYR A 293 26.67 3.08 -21.53
C TYR A 293 25.87 2.37 -20.42
N TRP A 294 26.49 1.44 -19.70
CA TRP A 294 25.83 0.68 -18.62
C TRP A 294 25.62 1.53 -17.35
N GLU A 295 26.46 2.54 -17.15
CA GLU A 295 26.27 3.52 -16.08
C GLU A 295 25.11 4.46 -16.37
N ARG A 296 24.94 4.90 -17.63
CA ARG A 296 23.87 5.83 -18.04
C ARG A 296 22.52 5.15 -18.32
N ARG A 297 22.52 3.87 -18.71
CA ARG A 297 21.29 3.12 -19.02
C ARG A 297 20.39 2.94 -17.80
N TYR A 298 20.96 2.57 -16.64
CA TYR A 298 20.19 2.41 -15.40
C TYR A 298 20.65 3.40 -14.34
N THR A 299 19.77 4.35 -14.04
CA THR A 299 20.01 5.41 -13.06
C THR A 299 19.14 5.23 -11.82
N LEU A 300 19.72 5.45 -10.64
CA LEU A 300 19.02 5.43 -9.36
C LEU A 300 18.34 6.78 -9.10
N ARG A 301 17.07 6.75 -8.72
CA ARG A 301 16.26 7.91 -8.33
C ARG A 301 16.11 7.93 -6.82
N ARG A 302 16.86 8.81 -6.17
CA ARG A 302 16.84 8.92 -4.70
C ARG A 302 15.49 9.41 -4.18
N ASP A 303 14.84 10.32 -4.91
CA ASP A 303 13.51 10.85 -4.55
C ASP A 303 12.42 9.76 -4.54
N LYS A 304 12.62 8.68 -5.32
CA LYS A 304 11.71 7.53 -5.40
C LYS A 304 12.24 6.29 -4.68
N THR A 305 13.17 6.47 -3.74
CA THR A 305 13.70 5.39 -2.90
C THR A 305 13.06 5.46 -1.51
N PRO A 306 12.29 4.43 -1.09
CA PRO A 306 11.79 4.38 0.28
C PRO A 306 12.95 4.35 1.28
N LYS A 307 12.85 5.08 2.40
CA LYS A 307 13.93 5.15 3.43
C LYS A 307 14.46 3.79 3.87
N PHE A 308 13.59 2.79 4.00
CA PHE A 308 13.99 1.44 4.42
C PHE A 308 14.82 0.68 3.37
N LEU A 309 14.85 1.12 2.10
CA LEU A 309 15.66 0.53 1.03
C LEU A 309 16.91 1.36 0.69
N GLU A 310 17.01 2.58 1.19
CA GLU A 310 18.16 3.47 0.97
C GLU A 310 19.53 2.77 1.18
N PRO A 311 19.78 2.04 2.29
CA PRO A 311 21.08 1.37 2.49
C PRO A 311 21.36 0.23 1.52
N LEU A 312 20.33 -0.32 0.86
CA LEU A 312 20.43 -1.43 -0.08
C LEU A 312 20.36 -0.99 -1.54
N SER A 313 20.08 0.29 -1.80
CA SER A 313 19.79 0.84 -3.13
C SER A 313 20.90 0.58 -4.15
N ASP A 314 22.16 0.79 -3.77
CA ASP A 314 23.32 0.52 -4.63
C ASP A 314 23.47 -0.96 -4.97
N CYS A 315 23.22 -1.84 -3.99
CA CYS A 315 23.27 -3.29 -4.17
C CYS A 315 22.15 -3.75 -5.12
N ILE A 316 20.94 -3.22 -4.95
CA ILE A 316 19.78 -3.49 -5.81
C ILE A 316 20.07 -3.06 -7.26
N LEU A 317 20.64 -1.87 -7.45
CA LEU A 317 21.00 -1.36 -8.79
C LEU A 317 22.03 -2.26 -9.47
N ARG A 318 23.12 -2.62 -8.78
CA ARG A 318 24.18 -3.49 -9.34
C ARG A 318 23.65 -4.89 -9.66
N THR A 319 22.82 -5.45 -8.80
CA THR A 319 22.23 -6.78 -9.01
C THR A 319 21.46 -6.85 -10.34
N GLY A 320 20.55 -5.89 -10.56
CA GLY A 320 19.78 -5.88 -11.81
C GLY A 320 20.62 -5.54 -13.05
N LYS A 321 21.67 -4.71 -12.92
CA LYS A 321 22.67 -4.52 -14.00
C LYS A 321 23.32 -5.83 -14.39
N TYR A 322 23.77 -6.64 -13.42
CA TYR A 322 24.37 -7.95 -13.70
C TYR A 322 23.39 -8.90 -14.39
N LEU A 323 22.14 -8.95 -13.91
CA LEU A 323 21.10 -9.80 -14.52
C LEU A 323 20.75 -9.37 -15.94
N ASN A 324 20.69 -8.08 -16.22
CA ASN A 324 20.40 -7.60 -17.57
C ASN A 324 21.54 -7.88 -18.55
N VAL A 325 22.80 -7.81 -18.11
CA VAL A 325 23.95 -8.27 -18.91
C VAL A 325 23.84 -9.76 -19.21
N ILE A 326 23.55 -10.59 -18.19
CA ILE A 326 23.35 -12.03 -18.37
C ILE A 326 22.22 -12.31 -19.37
N ARG A 327 21.10 -11.58 -19.28
CA ARG A 327 19.94 -11.72 -20.17
C ARG A 327 20.26 -11.39 -21.62
N GLN A 328 21.18 -10.45 -21.87
CA GLN A 328 21.64 -10.15 -23.23
C GLN A 328 22.59 -11.22 -23.77
N CYS A 329 23.29 -11.95 -22.90
CA CYS A 329 24.20 -13.02 -23.30
C CYS A 329 23.52 -14.39 -23.44
N VAL A 330 22.42 -14.65 -22.71
CA VAL A 330 21.77 -15.97 -22.64
C VAL A 330 20.27 -15.83 -22.88
N GLU A 331 19.75 -16.47 -23.93
CA GLU A 331 18.36 -16.29 -24.40
C GLU A 331 17.29 -16.75 -23.40
N HIS A 332 17.57 -17.69 -22.49
CA HIS A 332 16.56 -18.20 -21.56
C HIS A 332 17.13 -18.53 -20.17
N THR A 333 16.78 -17.73 -19.17
CA THR A 333 17.00 -18.05 -17.75
C THR A 333 15.66 -18.37 -17.09
N ASN A 334 15.41 -19.66 -16.80
CA ASN A 334 14.38 -20.07 -15.84
C ASN A 334 14.89 -19.70 -14.44
N VAL A 335 14.51 -18.52 -13.96
CA VAL A 335 14.76 -18.10 -12.58
C VAL A 335 13.59 -18.54 -11.72
N ASN A 336 13.87 -19.18 -10.58
CA ASN A 336 12.86 -19.62 -9.62
C ASN A 336 12.05 -18.40 -9.15
N ASP A 337 10.72 -18.47 -9.28
CA ASP A 337 9.79 -17.47 -8.75
C ASP A 337 9.66 -17.66 -7.24
N ASN A 338 10.67 -17.22 -6.48
CA ASN A 338 10.52 -17.10 -5.03
C ASN A 338 9.60 -15.91 -4.74
N GLU A 339 8.52 -16.14 -3.98
CA GLU A 339 7.67 -15.04 -3.50
C GLU A 339 8.41 -14.22 -2.45
N LEU A 340 8.53 -12.91 -2.69
CA LEU A 340 9.07 -12.00 -1.68
C LEU A 340 7.91 -11.46 -0.84
N ILE A 341 7.76 -12.01 0.36
CA ILE A 341 6.81 -11.48 1.33
C ILE A 341 7.50 -10.35 2.08
N PHE A 342 7.07 -9.12 1.82
CA PHE A 342 7.51 -7.97 2.60
C PHE A 342 6.78 -7.96 3.94
N SER A 343 7.55 -7.82 5.02
CA SER A 343 7.05 -7.57 6.36
C SER A 343 7.84 -6.38 6.94
N PRO A 344 7.19 -5.24 7.23
CA PRO A 344 7.86 -4.06 7.82
C PRO A 344 8.64 -4.38 9.10
N ASP A 345 8.19 -5.36 9.88
CA ASP A 345 8.78 -5.77 11.16
C ASP A 345 10.08 -6.56 11.01
N ASN A 346 10.34 -7.11 9.82
CA ASN A 346 11.51 -7.95 9.58
C ASN A 346 12.29 -7.50 8.35
N LEU A 347 12.86 -6.29 8.43
CA LEU A 347 13.76 -5.77 7.40
C LEU A 347 14.97 -6.69 7.16
N THR A 348 15.34 -7.54 8.15
CA THR A 348 16.45 -8.49 7.98
C THR A 348 16.15 -9.54 6.90
N THR A 349 14.90 -9.96 6.74
CA THR A 349 14.51 -10.89 5.66
C THR A 349 14.68 -10.25 4.29
N LEU A 350 14.31 -8.98 4.14
CA LEU A 350 14.52 -8.23 2.90
C LEU A 350 16.00 -8.06 2.63
N THR A 351 16.79 -7.64 3.63
CA THR A 351 18.24 -7.48 3.51
C THR A 351 18.91 -8.79 3.09
N HIS A 352 18.58 -9.90 3.74
CA HIS A 352 19.12 -11.22 3.40
C HIS A 352 18.70 -11.66 1.99
N PHE A 353 17.46 -11.40 1.58
CA PHE A 353 17.02 -11.67 0.20
C PHE A 353 17.84 -10.86 -0.81
N VAL A 354 18.02 -9.56 -0.58
CA VAL A 354 18.80 -8.69 -1.49
C VAL A 354 20.25 -9.15 -1.57
N GLN A 355 20.86 -9.48 -0.45
CA GLN A 355 22.25 -9.98 -0.40
C GLN A 355 22.40 -11.33 -1.11
N ASN A 356 21.46 -12.25 -0.94
CA ASN A 356 21.48 -13.54 -1.62
C ASN A 356 21.29 -13.37 -3.13
N ALA A 357 20.32 -12.56 -3.55
CA ALA A 357 20.10 -12.27 -4.97
C ALA A 357 21.32 -11.60 -5.62
N TYR A 358 22.01 -10.70 -4.90
CA TYR A 358 23.28 -10.11 -5.36
C TYR A 358 24.38 -11.16 -5.52
N LYS A 359 24.55 -12.03 -4.52
CA LYS A 359 25.54 -13.11 -4.57
C LYS A 359 25.26 -14.06 -5.74
N ASP A 360 24.02 -14.48 -5.91
CA ASP A 360 23.59 -15.35 -7.01
C ASP A 360 23.81 -14.70 -8.38
N ALA A 361 23.47 -13.42 -8.54
CA ALA A 361 23.65 -12.69 -9.79
C ALA A 361 25.13 -12.50 -10.13
N SER A 362 25.97 -12.15 -9.14
CA SER A 362 27.41 -11.95 -9.35
C SER A 362 28.13 -13.27 -9.68
N GLU A 363 27.79 -14.37 -9.01
CA GLU A 363 28.35 -15.70 -9.30
C GLU A 363 27.96 -16.17 -10.71
N ARG A 364 26.68 -15.98 -11.10
CA ARG A 364 26.21 -16.31 -12.44
C ARG A 364 26.91 -15.48 -13.51
N LEU A 365 27.04 -14.16 -13.32
CA LEU A 365 27.71 -13.29 -14.26
C LEU A 365 29.17 -13.71 -14.45
N LEU A 366 29.87 -13.98 -13.35
CA LEU A 366 31.26 -14.43 -13.39
C LEU A 366 31.38 -15.77 -14.13
N LYS A 367 30.45 -16.71 -13.88
CA LYS A 367 30.43 -17.99 -14.57
C LYS A 367 30.26 -17.83 -16.08
N VAL A 368 29.34 -16.98 -16.53
CA VAL A 368 29.12 -16.70 -17.96
C VAL A 368 30.35 -16.03 -18.58
N LEU A 369 30.93 -15.03 -17.92
CA LEU A 369 32.11 -14.33 -18.44
C LEU A 369 33.36 -15.22 -18.52
N VAL A 370 33.60 -16.04 -17.49
CA VAL A 370 34.80 -16.88 -17.40
C VAL A 370 34.66 -18.14 -18.24
N LYS A 371 33.50 -18.81 -18.21
CA LYS A 371 33.31 -20.09 -18.92
C LYS A 371 32.85 -19.91 -20.36
N ASP A 372 31.82 -19.10 -20.58
CA ASP A 372 31.15 -19.03 -21.89
C ASP A 372 31.88 -18.07 -22.83
N ASN A 373 32.50 -17.01 -22.30
CA ASN A 373 33.23 -15.98 -23.08
C ASN A 373 34.76 -16.03 -22.94
N ASP A 374 35.32 -17.08 -22.32
CA ASP A 374 36.76 -17.29 -22.10
C ASP A 374 37.53 -16.00 -21.72
N LEU A 375 37.06 -15.30 -20.68
CA LEU A 375 37.72 -14.08 -20.21
C LEU A 375 39.20 -14.30 -19.87
N MET A 376 39.55 -15.49 -19.35
CA MET A 376 40.93 -15.83 -19.01
C MET A 376 41.82 -15.95 -20.25
N GLY A 377 41.32 -16.52 -21.34
CA GLY A 377 41.99 -16.51 -22.64
C GLY A 377 42.21 -15.10 -23.16
N HIS A 378 41.20 -14.24 -23.10
CA HIS A 378 41.31 -12.84 -23.52
C HIS A 378 42.33 -12.04 -22.70
N LEU A 379 42.33 -12.18 -21.36
CA LEU A 379 43.31 -11.53 -20.49
C LEU A 379 44.73 -12.04 -20.72
N THR A 380 44.88 -13.34 -21.00
CA THR A 380 46.18 -13.92 -21.35
C THR A 380 46.70 -13.37 -22.67
N SER A 381 45.82 -13.20 -23.66
CA SER A 381 46.16 -12.56 -24.94
C SER A 381 46.54 -11.09 -24.76
N LEU A 382 45.76 -10.33 -23.98
CA LEU A 382 46.10 -8.94 -23.62
C LEU A 382 47.48 -8.85 -22.95
N LYS A 383 47.77 -9.74 -22.00
CA LYS A 383 49.08 -9.79 -21.34
C LYS A 383 50.22 -10.13 -22.31
N LYS A 384 50.00 -11.05 -23.24
CA LYS A 384 51.02 -11.49 -24.21
C LYS A 384 51.35 -10.40 -25.24
N TYR A 385 50.31 -9.77 -25.79
CA TYR A 385 50.44 -8.88 -26.95
C TYR A 385 50.48 -7.39 -26.55
N LEU A 386 49.63 -6.94 -25.62
CA LEU A 386 49.58 -5.53 -25.22
C LEU A 386 50.65 -5.19 -24.16
N LEU A 387 50.90 -6.09 -23.21
CA LEU A 387 51.95 -5.93 -22.20
C LEU A 387 53.30 -6.53 -22.64
N LEU A 388 53.44 -6.86 -23.95
CA LEU A 388 54.67 -7.27 -24.61
C LEU A 388 55.39 -8.49 -24.01
N GLN A 389 54.70 -9.32 -23.22
CA GLN A 389 55.32 -10.47 -22.55
C GLN A 389 55.91 -11.51 -23.54
N GLN A 390 55.33 -11.62 -24.75
CA GLN A 390 55.85 -12.47 -25.83
C GLN A 390 56.17 -11.68 -27.12
N GLY A 391 56.08 -10.35 -27.06
CA GLY A 391 55.99 -9.49 -28.23
C GLY A 391 57.29 -9.21 -28.96
N MET A 392 58.47 -9.43 -28.37
CA MET A 392 59.71 -8.96 -28.98
C MET A 392 59.96 -9.56 -30.37
N GLN A 393 59.74 -10.87 -30.56
CA GLN A 393 60.04 -11.55 -31.82
C GLN A 393 58.98 -11.30 -32.91
N GLN A 394 57.70 -11.22 -32.54
CA GLN A 394 56.61 -10.94 -33.48
C GLN A 394 56.51 -9.45 -33.84
N LEU A 395 56.81 -8.52 -32.92
CA LEU A 395 56.98 -7.10 -33.25
C LEU A 395 58.22 -6.86 -34.11
N LEU A 396 59.33 -7.57 -33.86
CA LEU A 396 60.50 -7.47 -34.73
C LEU A 396 60.15 -7.92 -36.16
N CYS A 397 59.45 -9.06 -36.33
CA CYS A 397 58.97 -9.47 -37.65
C CYS A 397 57.97 -8.49 -38.28
N PHE A 398 57.06 -7.89 -37.50
CA PHE A 398 56.10 -6.91 -38.00
C PHE A 398 56.76 -5.58 -38.40
N ILE A 399 57.71 -5.09 -37.59
CA ILE A 399 58.48 -3.87 -37.86
C ILE A 399 59.42 -4.07 -39.04
N TRP A 400 60.10 -5.21 -39.13
CA TRP A 400 61.01 -5.51 -40.24
C TRP A 400 60.23 -5.75 -41.54
N GLY A 401 59.11 -6.49 -41.50
CA GLY A 401 58.23 -6.68 -42.66
C GLY A 401 57.48 -5.42 -43.12
N SER A 402 57.29 -4.42 -42.24
CA SER A 402 56.70 -3.13 -42.63
C SER A 402 57.74 -2.16 -43.22
N ASN A 403 59.02 -2.27 -42.81
CA ASN A 403 60.10 -1.44 -43.36
C ASN A 403 60.50 -1.85 -44.79
N ASP A 404 60.32 -3.12 -45.17
CA ASP A 404 60.59 -3.59 -46.54
C ASP A 404 59.52 -3.14 -47.57
N VAL A 405 58.37 -2.63 -47.12
CA VAL A 405 57.27 -2.16 -48.01
C VAL A 405 57.38 -0.65 -48.34
N THR A 406 58.35 0.05 -47.75
CA THR A 406 58.58 1.50 -48.00
C THR A 406 59.79 1.82 -48.88
N LEU A 407 60.37 0.82 -49.56
CA LEU A 407 61.53 0.97 -50.44
C LEU A 407 61.28 0.40 -51.85
N GLU A 408 60.17 0.77 -52.48
CA GLU A 408 60.04 0.80 -53.95
C GLU A 408 59.82 2.22 -54.45
#